data_AF-A0A0E0EN65-F1
#
_entry.id   AF-A0A0E0EN65-F1
#
_cell.length_a   1.000
_cell.length_b   1.000
_cell.length_c   1.000
_cell.angle_alpha   90.00
_cell.angle_beta   90.00
_cell.angle_gamma   90.00
#
_symmetry.space_group_name_H-M   'P 1'
#
loop_
_entity.id
_entity.type
_entity.pdbx_description
1 polymer ?
#
loop_
_entity_poly.entity_id
_entity_poly.type
_entity_poly.pdbx_seq_one_letter_code
_entity_poly.pdbx_strand_id
1 'polypeptide(L)'
;MKGKSYRGNCICFGRYALQALEPTWITARQIEAGRRAMTRYARRGGKIWVRIFPDKPVTIRPTETRMGSGKGSPEYWVAVVKPGRILYEMGGVSETVARAAISIAASKMPIRNNSGARKLMCIRVIGAASNQRYARIGDVIVAVIKDAVPQMPLERSEVIRAVIVRTCKEFKCEDGIIIRYDDNAAVIIDQKGNPKGTRVFGAIAEELRELNFTKIVSLAPEVL
;
A
#
# COMPACT_ATOMS: atom_id res chain seq x y z
N MET A 1 -13.17 6.88 6.20
CA MET A 1 -14.34 6.59 5.35
C MET A 1 -14.52 5.09 5.26
N LYS A 2 -15.71 4.58 5.60
CA LYS A 2 -16.02 3.14 5.51
C LYS A 2 -16.93 2.88 4.30
N GLY A 3 -16.84 1.68 3.72
CA GLY A 3 -17.72 1.20 2.65
C GLY A 3 -17.11 1.17 1.24
N LYS A 4 -17.65 0.29 0.39
CA LYS A 4 -17.25 0.10 -1.02
C LYS A 4 -17.91 1.13 -1.94
N SER A 5 -17.29 1.42 -3.08
CA SER A 5 -17.88 2.23 -4.16
C SER A 5 -18.85 1.38 -4.98
N TYR A 6 -20.13 1.77 -5.00
CA TYR A 6 -21.15 1.14 -5.85
C TYR A 6 -21.26 1.78 -7.24
N ARG A 7 -20.71 2.99 -7.44
CA ARG A 7 -20.74 3.71 -8.72
C ARG A 7 -19.32 3.88 -9.26
N GLY A 8 -19.16 3.80 -10.59
CA GLY A 8 -17.87 3.96 -11.29
C GLY A 8 -16.79 2.99 -10.81
N ASN A 9 -17.21 1.77 -10.50
CA ASN A 9 -16.38 0.60 -10.21
C ASN A 9 -16.20 -0.31 -11.44
N CYS A 10 -16.91 -0.04 -12.53
CA CYS A 10 -16.83 -0.72 -13.81
C CYS A 10 -16.09 0.14 -14.86
N ILE A 11 -15.35 -0.52 -15.74
CA ILE A 11 -14.68 0.09 -16.89
C ILE A 11 -15.77 0.46 -17.91
N CYS A 12 -15.79 1.69 -18.42
CA CYS A 12 -16.81 2.10 -19.41
C CYS A 12 -16.24 2.51 -20.76
N PHE A 13 -14.98 2.96 -20.82
CA PHE A 13 -14.38 3.52 -22.03
C PHE A 13 -13.12 2.75 -22.46
N GLY A 14 -12.26 2.44 -21.49
CA GLY A 14 -11.00 1.75 -21.76
C GLY A 14 -11.13 0.23 -21.78
N ARG A 15 -9.97 -0.44 -21.93
CA ARG A 15 -9.82 -1.88 -21.72
C ARG A 15 -9.10 -2.20 -20.41
N TYR A 16 -8.29 -1.26 -19.94
CA TYR A 16 -7.51 -1.37 -18.70
C TYR A 16 -7.84 -0.23 -17.77
N ALA A 17 -7.75 -0.45 -16.45
CA ALA A 17 -8.13 0.55 -15.47
C ALA A 17 -7.27 0.50 -14.21
N LEU A 18 -7.09 1.67 -13.58
CA LEU A 18 -6.55 1.78 -12.23
C LEU A 18 -7.70 1.87 -11.22
N GLN A 19 -7.82 0.88 -10.35
CA GLN A 19 -8.82 0.87 -9.29
C GLN A 19 -8.19 1.23 -7.94
N ALA A 20 -8.89 2.04 -7.14
CA ALA A 20 -8.50 2.33 -5.77
C ALA A 20 -8.84 1.14 -4.86
N LEU A 21 -7.86 0.64 -4.12
CA LEU A 21 -8.05 -0.45 -3.15
C LEU A 21 -8.43 0.06 -1.76
N GLU A 22 -8.02 1.29 -1.44
CA GLU A 22 -8.17 1.90 -0.13
C GLU A 22 -8.92 3.24 -0.23
N PRO A 23 -9.61 3.68 0.83
CA PRO A 23 -10.21 5.01 0.86
C PRO A 23 -9.11 6.06 0.97
N THR A 24 -9.12 7.05 0.07
CA THR A 24 -8.11 8.12 0.10
C THR A 24 -8.67 9.43 -0.46
N TRP A 25 -8.06 10.54 -0.06
CA TRP A 25 -8.34 11.86 -0.64
C TRP A 25 -7.25 12.15 -1.67
N ILE A 26 -7.65 12.37 -2.92
CA ILE A 26 -6.71 12.60 -4.01
C ILE A 26 -6.85 14.05 -4.45
N THR A 27 -5.77 14.82 -4.36
CA THR A 27 -5.74 16.23 -4.78
C THR A 27 -5.82 16.36 -6.30
N ALA A 28 -6.35 17.48 -6.81
CA ALA A 28 -6.34 17.80 -8.24
C ALA A 28 -4.93 17.68 -8.86
N ARG A 29 -3.89 18.11 -8.13
CA ARG A 29 -2.49 18.01 -8.55
C ARG A 29 -2.02 16.56 -8.73
N GLN A 30 -2.41 15.66 -7.82
CA GLN A 30 -2.08 14.23 -7.93
C GLN A 30 -2.82 13.59 -9.11
N ILE A 31 -4.09 13.94 -9.33
CA ILE A 31 -4.85 13.46 -10.48
C ILE A 31 -4.15 13.84 -11.79
N GLU A 32 -3.76 15.11 -11.92
CA GLU A 32 -3.06 15.58 -13.11
C GLU A 32 -1.66 14.97 -13.25
N ALA A 33 -0.93 14.76 -12.15
CA ALA A 33 0.36 14.09 -12.15
C ALA A 33 0.27 12.66 -12.68
N GLY A 34 -0.75 11.90 -12.25
CA GLY A 34 -1.02 10.54 -12.75
C GLY A 34 -1.35 10.54 -14.24
N ARG A 35 -2.25 11.43 -14.68
CA ARG A 35 -2.63 11.58 -16.10
C ARG A 35 -1.42 11.92 -16.98
N ARG A 36 -0.61 12.91 -16.59
CA ARG A 36 0.62 13.30 -17.31
C ARG A 36 1.62 12.16 -17.38
N ALA A 37 1.78 11.39 -16.31
CA ALA A 37 2.71 10.26 -16.28
C ALA A 37 2.30 9.15 -17.27
N MET A 38 1.01 8.77 -17.30
CA MET A 38 0.52 7.80 -18.30
C MET A 38 0.65 8.32 -19.71
N THR A 39 0.33 9.60 -19.95
CA THR A 39 0.40 10.21 -21.29
C THR A 39 1.83 10.17 -21.83
N ARG A 40 2.83 10.48 -20.98
CA ARG A 40 4.24 10.40 -21.37
C ARG A 40 4.68 8.98 -21.74
N TYR A 41 4.15 7.98 -21.04
CA TYR A 41 4.52 6.58 -21.27
C TYR A 41 3.82 5.98 -22.50
N ALA A 42 2.54 6.32 -22.71
CA ALA A 42 1.70 5.73 -23.77
C ALA A 42 2.10 6.11 -25.21
N ARG A 43 2.90 7.18 -25.38
CA ARG A 43 3.28 7.76 -26.70
C ARG A 43 2.05 8.04 -27.59
N ARG A 44 2.24 8.31 -28.89
CA ARG A 44 1.14 8.60 -29.82
C ARG A 44 0.26 7.35 -30.00
N GLY A 45 -1.00 7.41 -29.58
CA GLY A 45 -2.02 6.38 -29.83
C GLY A 45 -2.83 5.94 -28.61
N GLY A 46 -2.31 6.15 -27.39
CA GLY A 46 -3.02 5.77 -26.16
C GLY A 46 -4.12 6.74 -25.78
N LYS A 47 -5.34 6.23 -25.59
CA LYS A 47 -6.48 6.98 -25.03
C LYS A 47 -6.51 6.79 -23.52
N ILE A 48 -6.57 7.89 -22.76
CA ILE A 48 -6.59 7.89 -21.31
C ILE A 48 -7.83 8.65 -20.85
N TRP A 49 -8.60 8.07 -19.94
CA TRP A 49 -9.75 8.71 -19.32
C TRP A 49 -9.51 8.85 -17.82
N VAL A 50 -9.82 10.02 -17.29
CA VAL A 50 -9.83 10.28 -15.84
C VAL A 50 -11.25 10.06 -15.35
N ARG A 51 -11.45 9.17 -14.38
CA ARG A 51 -12.78 8.75 -13.88
C ARG A 51 -13.19 9.40 -12.56
N ILE A 52 -12.29 10.18 -11.98
CA ILE A 52 -12.51 10.96 -10.76
C ILE A 52 -12.31 12.45 -11.06
N PHE A 53 -13.10 13.28 -10.39
CA PHE A 53 -13.02 14.73 -10.51
C PHE A 53 -12.85 15.33 -9.11
N PRO A 54 -11.96 16.31 -8.92
CA PRO A 54 -11.76 16.96 -7.63
C PRO A 54 -12.90 17.96 -7.37
N ASP A 55 -14.02 17.46 -6.87
CA ASP A 55 -15.27 18.20 -6.65
C ASP A 55 -15.40 18.79 -5.24
N LYS A 56 -14.54 18.37 -4.30
CA LYS A 56 -14.62 18.83 -2.92
C LYS A 56 -13.58 19.91 -2.63
N PRO A 57 -13.99 21.14 -2.26
CA PRO A 57 -13.06 22.18 -1.83
C PRO A 57 -12.55 21.90 -0.41
N VAL A 58 -11.25 22.10 -0.20
CA VAL A 58 -10.61 22.08 1.12
C VAL A 58 -10.15 23.50 1.44
N THR A 59 -10.64 24.01 2.56
CA THR A 59 -10.30 25.34 3.09
C THR A 59 -9.30 25.16 4.22
N ILE A 60 -8.19 25.89 4.20
CA ILE A 60 -7.25 25.92 5.33
C ILE A 60 -7.45 27.24 6.06
N ARG A 61 -7.44 27.16 7.39
CA ARG A 61 -7.46 28.31 8.25
C ARG A 61 -6.08 28.44 8.90
N PRO A 62 -5.40 29.60 8.78
CA PRO A 62 -4.16 29.85 9.52
C PRO A 62 -4.43 29.75 11.02
N THR A 63 -3.51 29.10 11.74
CA THR A 63 -3.61 28.82 13.18
C THR A 63 -3.81 30.09 14.03
N GLU A 64 -3.36 31.25 13.56
CA GLU A 64 -3.41 32.52 14.29
C GLU A 64 -4.82 33.15 14.40
N THR A 65 -5.82 32.63 13.69
CA THR A 65 -7.14 33.27 13.63
C THR A 65 -8.11 32.79 14.72
N ARG A 66 -8.66 33.74 15.50
CA ARG A 66 -9.60 33.49 16.61
C ARG A 66 -10.85 32.72 16.17
N MET A 67 -11.41 31.84 16.99
CA MET A 67 -12.65 31.12 16.65
C MET A 67 -13.81 32.10 16.37
N GLY A 68 -14.55 31.89 15.27
CA GLY A 68 -15.77 32.66 14.94
C GLY A 68 -15.90 33.19 13.51
N SER A 69 -14.83 33.26 12.72
CA SER A 69 -14.82 33.97 11.42
C SER A 69 -15.28 33.15 10.20
N GLY A 70 -16.08 32.09 10.37
CA GLY A 70 -16.52 31.22 9.27
C GLY A 70 -15.42 30.36 8.63
N LYS A 71 -15.74 29.63 7.56
CA LYS A 71 -14.77 28.82 6.79
C LYS A 71 -14.01 29.74 5.81
N GLY A 72 -12.69 29.63 5.76
CA GLY A 72 -11.83 30.40 4.86
C GLY A 72 -12.05 30.08 3.37
N SER A 73 -11.30 30.74 2.48
CA SER A 73 -11.33 30.45 1.04
C SER A 73 -10.81 29.03 0.73
N PRO A 74 -11.33 28.35 -0.31
CA PRO A 74 -10.80 27.07 -0.75
C PRO A 74 -9.34 27.19 -1.22
N GLU A 75 -8.43 26.44 -0.61
CA GLU A 75 -7.02 26.43 -0.98
C GLU A 75 -6.74 25.39 -2.08
N TYR A 76 -7.36 24.22 -1.99
CA TYR A 76 -7.24 23.18 -3.00
C TYR A 76 -8.47 22.28 -3.09
N TRP A 77 -8.60 21.60 -4.22
CA TRP A 77 -9.71 20.69 -4.50
C TRP A 77 -9.25 19.24 -4.42
N VAL A 78 -10.08 18.39 -3.80
CA VAL A 78 -9.82 16.96 -3.64
C VAL A 78 -10.98 16.14 -4.19
N ALA A 79 -10.64 14.98 -4.74
CA ALA A 79 -11.57 13.91 -5.02
C ALA A 79 -11.58 12.95 -3.83
N VAL A 80 -12.77 12.68 -3.31
CA VAL A 80 -12.95 11.72 -2.22
C VAL A 80 -13.19 10.33 -2.80
N VAL A 81 -12.20 9.44 -2.65
CA VAL A 81 -12.23 8.11 -3.30
C VAL A 81 -12.54 7.02 -2.28
N LYS A 82 -13.51 6.15 -2.63
CA LYS A 82 -13.82 4.92 -1.89
C LYS A 82 -13.14 3.70 -2.54
N PRO A 83 -12.85 2.64 -1.77
CA PRO A 83 -12.40 1.35 -2.31
C PRO A 83 -13.30 0.84 -3.43
N GLY A 84 -12.70 0.30 -4.48
CA GLY A 84 -13.38 -0.22 -5.67
C GLY A 84 -13.66 0.82 -6.75
N ARG A 85 -13.44 2.11 -6.50
CA ARG A 85 -13.62 3.18 -7.50
C ARG A 85 -12.50 3.15 -8.54
N ILE A 86 -12.86 3.27 -9.82
CA ILE A 86 -11.89 3.44 -10.90
C ILE A 86 -11.41 4.88 -10.96
N LEU A 87 -10.09 5.06 -11.00
CA LEU A 87 -9.39 6.34 -11.06
C LEU A 87 -9.08 6.74 -12.49
N TYR A 88 -8.52 5.80 -13.27
CA TYR A 88 -8.17 6.00 -14.68
C TYR A 88 -8.57 4.79 -15.50
N GLU A 89 -8.83 5.05 -16.78
CA GLU A 89 -8.98 4.03 -17.80
C GLU A 89 -8.02 4.30 -18.94
N MET A 90 -7.61 3.24 -19.62
CA MET A 90 -6.69 3.28 -20.73
C MET A 90 -7.14 2.36 -21.85
N GLY A 91 -6.96 2.80 -23.10
CA GLY A 91 -7.33 2.07 -24.31
C GLY A 91 -6.42 2.46 -25.49
N GLY A 92 -6.47 1.68 -26.57
CA GLY A 92 -5.63 1.93 -27.75
C GLY A 92 -4.14 1.60 -27.56
N VAL A 93 -3.80 0.79 -26.55
CA VAL A 93 -2.42 0.33 -26.27
C VAL A 93 -2.39 -1.17 -26.00
N SER A 94 -1.22 -1.78 -26.17
CA SER A 94 -0.99 -3.17 -25.78
C SER A 94 -1.05 -3.35 -24.26
N GLU A 95 -1.32 -4.58 -23.80
CA GLU A 95 -1.43 -4.89 -22.37
C GLU A 95 -0.15 -4.54 -21.60
N THR A 96 1.02 -4.82 -22.17
CA THR A 96 2.33 -4.56 -21.55
C THR A 96 2.52 -3.07 -21.28
N VAL A 97 2.18 -2.23 -22.27
CA VAL A 97 2.25 -0.77 -22.15
C VAL A 97 1.21 -0.26 -21.16
N ALA A 98 -0.02 -0.78 -21.20
CA ALA A 98 -1.09 -0.40 -20.29
C ALA A 98 -0.72 -0.69 -18.83
N ARG A 99 -0.20 -1.90 -18.57
CA ARG A 99 0.21 -2.33 -17.23
C ARG A 99 1.32 -1.44 -16.67
N ALA A 100 2.33 -1.13 -17.48
CA ALA A 100 3.41 -0.24 -17.08
C ALA A 100 2.93 1.21 -16.85
N ALA A 101 2.10 1.76 -17.75
CA ALA A 101 1.54 3.10 -17.60
C ALA A 101 0.68 3.23 -16.33
N ILE A 102 -0.20 2.25 -16.07
CA ILE A 102 -1.05 2.20 -14.88
C ILE A 102 -0.20 2.08 -13.61
N SER A 103 0.88 1.30 -13.65
CA SER A 103 1.82 1.18 -12.52
C SER A 103 2.47 2.54 -12.19
N ILE A 104 2.88 3.30 -13.20
CA ILE A 104 3.44 4.64 -13.01
C ILE A 104 2.39 5.63 -12.49
N ALA A 105 1.13 5.56 -12.95
CA ALA A 105 0.07 6.37 -12.37
C ALA A 105 -0.19 6.02 -10.89
N ALA A 106 -0.20 4.74 -10.56
CA ALA A 106 -0.42 4.27 -9.19
C ALA A 106 0.65 4.81 -8.23
N SER A 107 1.92 4.91 -8.65
CA SER A 107 2.99 5.48 -7.82
C SER A 107 2.86 6.99 -7.57
N LYS A 108 2.01 7.69 -8.33
CA LYS A 108 1.68 9.11 -8.10
C LYS A 108 0.44 9.30 -7.22
N MET A 109 -0.27 8.22 -6.89
CA MET A 109 -1.45 8.27 -6.03
C MET A 109 -1.06 8.07 -4.56
N PRO A 110 -1.77 8.71 -3.62
CA PRO A 110 -1.59 8.49 -2.18
C PRO A 110 -2.29 7.20 -1.72
N ILE A 111 -1.99 6.08 -2.40
CA ILE A 111 -2.51 4.73 -2.09
C ILE A 111 -1.30 3.87 -1.70
N ARG A 112 -1.38 3.14 -0.58
CA ARG A 112 -0.22 2.48 0.05
C ARG A 112 0.36 1.36 -0.85
N ASN A 113 1.69 1.40 -1.09
CA ASN A 113 2.47 0.28 -1.63
C ASN A 113 4.00 0.38 -1.34
N ASN A 114 4.45 0.28 -0.07
CA ASN A 114 5.84 0.66 0.27
C ASN A 114 6.92 -0.45 0.30
N SER A 115 6.63 -1.69 -0.08
CA SER A 115 7.66 -2.75 -0.05
C SER A 115 7.93 -3.40 -1.40
N GLY A 116 7.30 -2.96 -2.48
CA GLY A 116 7.46 -3.61 -3.79
C GLY A 116 6.83 -5.00 -3.89
N ALA A 117 6.85 -5.84 -2.85
CA ALA A 117 6.21 -7.16 -2.84
C ALA A 117 4.76 -7.08 -2.33
N ARG A 118 3.82 -7.65 -3.10
CA ARG A 118 2.39 -7.75 -2.72
C ARG A 118 2.04 -9.11 -2.12
N LYS A 119 2.72 -10.16 -2.57
CA LYS A 119 2.49 -11.53 -2.11
C LYS A 119 3.81 -12.27 -1.97
N LEU A 120 3.96 -12.97 -0.84
CA LEU A 120 5.10 -13.81 -0.53
C LEU A 120 4.63 -15.27 -0.44
N MET A 121 5.44 -16.18 -0.96
CA MET A 121 5.31 -17.61 -0.70
C MET A 121 6.43 -18.02 0.24
N CYS A 122 6.08 -18.45 1.46
CA CYS A 122 7.07 -19.00 2.39
C CYS A 122 7.63 -20.31 1.85
N ILE A 123 8.96 -20.47 1.91
CA ILE A 123 9.67 -21.71 1.59
C ILE A 123 10.01 -22.45 2.88
N ARG A 124 10.64 -21.74 3.83
CA ARG A 124 11.15 -22.30 5.08
C ARG A 124 11.28 -21.24 6.16
N VAL A 125 11.21 -21.68 7.41
CA VAL A 125 11.54 -20.89 8.60
C VAL A 125 13.05 -20.95 8.86
N ILE A 126 13.63 -19.87 9.36
CA ILE A 126 15.03 -19.74 9.75
C ILE A 126 15.08 -19.59 11.27
N GLY A 127 15.89 -20.43 11.91
CA GLY A 127 16.27 -20.27 13.31
C GLY A 127 15.28 -20.86 14.30
N ALA A 128 15.36 -22.18 14.51
CA ALA A 128 15.36 -22.87 15.81
C ALA A 128 14.84 -24.30 15.65
N ALA A 129 15.67 -25.27 16.04
CA ALA A 129 15.45 -26.72 16.03
C ALA A 129 15.08 -27.33 14.65
N SER A 130 15.86 -28.32 14.24
CA SER A 130 15.62 -29.12 13.04
C SER A 130 14.14 -29.52 12.92
N ASN A 131 13.46 -29.01 11.90
CA ASN A 131 12.10 -29.40 11.49
C ASN A 131 10.89 -28.66 12.11
N GLN A 132 11.04 -27.40 12.55
CA GLN A 132 9.86 -26.56 12.80
C GLN A 132 9.04 -26.34 11.52
N ARG A 133 7.82 -26.90 11.48
CA ARG A 133 6.88 -26.78 10.35
C ARG A 133 6.07 -25.49 10.36
N TYR A 134 6.02 -24.81 11.50
CA TYR A 134 5.18 -23.63 11.71
C TYR A 134 6.04 -22.47 12.22
N ALA A 135 5.74 -21.29 11.71
CA ALA A 135 6.34 -20.04 12.12
C ALA A 135 5.36 -19.24 12.99
N ARG A 136 5.89 -18.49 13.94
CA ARG A 136 5.18 -17.58 14.84
C ARG A 136 5.56 -16.12 14.53
N ILE A 137 4.90 -15.19 15.21
CA ILE A 137 5.29 -13.78 15.17
C ILE A 137 6.74 -13.67 15.66
N GLY A 138 7.56 -12.90 14.93
CA GLY A 138 8.98 -12.72 15.23
C GLY A 138 9.93 -13.71 14.52
N ASP A 139 9.41 -14.81 13.99
CA ASP A 139 10.25 -15.76 13.24
C ASP A 139 10.64 -15.20 11.88
N VAL A 140 11.89 -15.47 11.49
CA VAL A 140 12.41 -15.11 10.17
C VAL A 140 12.13 -16.26 9.21
N ILE A 141 11.53 -15.95 8.06
CA ILE A 141 11.24 -16.90 6.99
C ILE A 141 12.04 -16.56 5.72
N VAL A 142 12.39 -17.59 4.96
CA VAL A 142 12.78 -17.44 3.55
C VAL A 142 11.52 -17.53 2.71
N ALA A 143 11.30 -16.54 1.87
CA ALA A 143 10.12 -16.46 1.01
C ALA A 143 10.49 -16.07 -0.42
N VAL A 144 9.68 -16.51 -1.38
CA VAL A 144 9.73 -16.08 -2.78
C VAL A 144 8.69 -14.99 -3.02
N ILE A 145 9.08 -13.91 -3.70
CA ILE A 145 8.13 -12.88 -4.13
C ILE A 145 7.27 -13.42 -5.27
N LYS A 146 5.97 -13.61 -5.04
CA LYS A 146 5.04 -14.10 -6.09
C LYS A 146 4.49 -12.97 -6.95
N ASP A 147 4.33 -11.80 -6.35
CA ASP A 147 3.83 -10.60 -7.02
C ASP A 147 4.61 -9.38 -6.52
N ALA A 148 5.11 -8.59 -7.47
CA ALA A 148 5.95 -7.43 -7.25
C ALA A 148 5.45 -6.22 -8.07
N VAL A 149 5.59 -5.03 -7.52
CA VAL A 149 5.31 -3.76 -8.18
C VAL A 149 6.46 -3.46 -9.16
N PRO A 150 6.17 -3.22 -10.45
CA PRO A 150 7.18 -2.85 -11.44
C PRO A 150 7.97 -1.60 -11.02
N GLN A 151 9.28 -1.56 -11.34
CA GLN A 151 10.22 -0.43 -11.07
C GLN A 151 10.65 -0.24 -9.60
N MET A 152 10.35 -1.19 -8.72
CA MET A 152 10.95 -1.25 -7.38
C MET A 152 12.19 -2.18 -7.40
N PRO A 153 13.12 -2.06 -6.43
CA PRO A 153 14.33 -2.90 -6.39
C PRO A 153 14.07 -4.39 -6.13
N LEU A 154 12.81 -4.80 -5.97
CA LEU A 154 12.43 -6.18 -5.67
C LEU A 154 11.70 -6.77 -6.86
N GLU A 155 12.22 -7.90 -7.36
CA GLU A 155 11.70 -8.55 -8.56
C GLU A 155 10.82 -9.76 -8.22
N ARG A 156 9.92 -10.11 -9.14
CA ARG A 156 9.14 -11.35 -9.02
C ARG A 156 10.09 -12.55 -9.07
N SER A 157 9.80 -13.57 -8.26
CA SER A 157 10.60 -14.79 -8.10
C SER A 157 11.93 -14.61 -7.36
N GLU A 158 12.25 -13.40 -6.87
CA GLU A 158 13.41 -13.20 -5.99
C GLU A 158 13.18 -13.91 -4.65
N VAL A 159 14.23 -14.57 -4.16
CA VAL A 159 14.26 -15.22 -2.84
C VAL A 159 14.75 -14.21 -1.80
N ILE A 160 13.91 -13.95 -0.82
CA ILE A 160 14.15 -12.92 0.21
C ILE A 160 13.98 -13.48 1.62
N ARG A 161 14.52 -12.75 2.60
CA ARG A 161 14.22 -12.97 4.02
C ARG A 161 13.12 -12.01 4.45
N ALA A 162 12.19 -12.49 5.25
CA ALA A 162 11.12 -11.68 5.84
C ALA A 162 10.88 -12.12 7.28
N VAL A 163 10.51 -11.19 8.16
CA VAL A 163 10.06 -11.47 9.52
C VAL A 163 8.55 -11.46 9.57
N ILE A 164 7.94 -12.42 10.27
CA ILE A 164 6.49 -12.44 10.47
C ILE A 164 6.11 -11.42 11.53
N VAL A 165 5.17 -10.53 11.20
CA VAL A 165 4.73 -9.46 12.10
C VAL A 165 3.28 -9.62 12.55
N ARG A 166 2.47 -10.36 11.80
CA ARG A 166 1.08 -10.68 12.15
C ARG A 166 0.72 -12.09 11.75
N THR A 167 -0.05 -12.76 12.60
CA THR A 167 -0.60 -14.09 12.33
C THR A 167 -2.08 -14.17 12.70
N CYS A 168 -2.86 -14.86 11.88
CA CYS A 168 -4.23 -15.23 12.24
C CYS A 168 -4.29 -16.29 13.35
N LYS A 169 -3.18 -16.97 13.61
CA LYS A 169 -3.04 -17.89 14.74
C LYS A 169 -2.82 -17.08 16.01
N GLU A 170 -3.50 -17.49 17.08
CA GLU A 170 -3.35 -16.95 18.43
C GLU A 170 -1.89 -17.00 18.88
N PHE A 171 -1.40 -15.83 19.25
CA PHE A 171 -0.10 -15.61 19.88
C PHE A 171 -0.34 -15.30 21.35
N LYS A 172 0.35 -16.01 22.25
CA LYS A 172 0.29 -15.76 23.68
C LYS A 172 1.49 -14.91 24.06
N CYS A 173 1.22 -13.71 24.55
CA CYS A 173 2.20 -12.80 25.12
C CYS A 173 2.71 -13.36 26.46
N GLU A 174 3.87 -12.89 26.91
CA GLU A 174 4.42 -13.29 28.22
C GLU A 174 3.50 -12.87 29.39
N ASP A 175 2.81 -11.74 29.23
CA ASP A 175 1.82 -11.22 30.19
C ASP A 175 0.51 -12.03 30.24
N GLY A 176 0.39 -13.12 29.47
CA GLY A 176 -0.80 -13.97 29.40
C GLY A 176 -1.92 -13.45 28.50
N ILE A 177 -1.76 -12.28 27.88
CA ILE A 177 -2.65 -11.75 26.85
C ILE A 177 -2.56 -12.61 25.59
N ILE A 178 -3.68 -12.85 24.92
CA ILE A 178 -3.75 -13.58 23.66
C ILE A 178 -4.08 -12.62 22.53
N ILE A 179 -3.12 -12.41 21.62
CA ILE A 179 -3.29 -11.55 20.45
C ILE A 179 -3.60 -12.42 19.23
N ARG A 180 -4.61 -12.01 18.45
CA ARG A 180 -4.99 -12.63 17.19
C ARG A 180 -5.25 -11.54 16.15
N TYR A 181 -4.62 -11.66 14.99
CA TYR A 181 -4.79 -10.74 13.87
C TYR A 181 -5.79 -11.27 12.84
N ASP A 182 -6.36 -10.36 12.05
CA ASP A 182 -7.25 -10.71 10.94
C ASP A 182 -6.49 -11.28 9.73
N ASP A 183 -5.23 -10.88 9.55
CA ASP A 183 -4.38 -11.22 8.41
C ASP A 183 -3.01 -11.79 8.81
N ASN A 184 -2.38 -12.53 7.89
CA ASN A 184 -0.98 -12.91 8.01
C ASN A 184 -0.11 -11.91 7.24
N ALA A 185 0.86 -11.29 7.91
CA ALA A 185 1.73 -10.30 7.30
C ALA A 185 3.20 -10.51 7.69
N ALA A 186 4.10 -10.20 6.77
CA ALA A 186 5.54 -10.28 6.96
C ALA A 186 6.25 -9.05 6.38
N VAL A 187 7.33 -8.63 7.02
CA VAL A 187 8.16 -7.48 6.62
C VAL A 187 9.47 -8.00 6.04
N ILE A 188 9.85 -7.48 4.87
CA ILE A 188 11.09 -7.86 4.20
C ILE A 188 12.29 -7.29 4.94
N ILE A 189 13.29 -8.13 5.20
CA ILE A 189 14.50 -7.76 5.93
C ILE A 189 15.77 -8.03 5.11
N ASP A 190 16.84 -7.33 5.47
CA ASP A 190 18.20 -7.63 5.00
C ASP A 190 18.82 -8.81 5.77
N GLN A 191 20.10 -9.12 5.49
CA GLN A 191 20.81 -10.18 6.21
C GLN A 191 21.09 -9.83 7.67
N LYS A 192 21.12 -8.54 8.02
CA LYS A 192 21.40 -7.97 9.34
C LYS A 192 20.13 -7.76 10.18
N GLY A 193 18.94 -8.11 9.66
CA GLY A 193 17.66 -7.93 10.36
C GLY A 193 16.99 -6.56 10.19
N ASN A 194 17.54 -5.65 9.38
CA ASN A 194 16.93 -4.35 9.13
C ASN A 194 15.82 -4.45 8.07
N PRO A 195 14.72 -3.69 8.21
CA PRO A 195 13.67 -3.67 7.19
C PRO A 195 14.18 -3.03 5.89
N LYS A 196 13.87 -3.65 4.75
CA LYS A 196 14.11 -3.04 3.41
C LYS A 196 13.09 -1.93 3.09
N GLY A 197 11.92 -1.95 3.73
CA GLY A 197 10.86 -0.96 3.54
C GLY A 197 10.98 0.24 4.47
N THR A 198 10.43 1.38 4.06
CA THR A 198 10.45 2.64 4.82
C THR A 198 9.30 2.79 5.83
N ARG A 199 8.30 1.91 5.80
CA ARG A 199 7.16 1.93 6.74
C ARG A 199 6.51 0.55 6.82
N VAL A 200 5.96 0.20 7.97
CA VAL A 200 5.12 -1.00 8.14
C VAL A 200 3.64 -0.61 8.17
N PHE A 201 2.77 -1.50 7.68
CA PHE A 201 1.34 -1.25 7.60
C PHE A 201 0.59 -2.13 8.59
N GLY A 202 -0.37 -1.55 9.32
CA GLY A 202 -1.18 -2.22 10.32
C GLY A 202 -0.53 -2.20 11.70
N ALA A 203 -1.30 -2.58 12.71
CA ALA A 203 -0.80 -2.76 14.06
C ALA A 203 0.17 -3.95 14.13
N ILE A 204 1.11 -3.89 15.07
CA ILE A 204 2.14 -4.91 15.28
C ILE A 204 2.29 -5.18 16.78
N ALA A 205 2.69 -6.39 17.13
CA ALA A 205 2.92 -6.80 18.51
C ALA A 205 4.20 -6.15 19.07
N GLU A 206 4.18 -5.70 20.33
CA GLU A 206 5.33 -5.08 21.00
C GLU A 206 6.53 -6.02 21.17
N GLU A 207 6.30 -7.33 21.22
CA GLU A 207 7.29 -8.41 21.42
C GLU A 207 8.37 -8.45 20.32
N LEU A 208 8.09 -7.83 19.16
CA LEU A 208 9.13 -7.64 18.15
C LEU A 208 10.31 -6.80 18.64
N ARG A 209 10.13 -5.97 19.68
CA ARG A 209 11.25 -5.23 20.30
C ARG A 209 12.22 -6.15 21.01
N GLU A 210 11.71 -7.16 21.72
CA GLU A 210 12.51 -8.13 22.48
C GLU A 210 13.33 -9.02 21.54
N LEU A 211 12.78 -9.29 20.36
CA LEU A 211 13.43 -10.06 19.29
C LEU A 211 14.39 -9.22 18.43
N ASN A 212 14.88 -8.08 18.94
CA ASN A 212 15.81 -7.15 18.28
C ASN A 212 15.28 -6.48 16.99
N PHE A 213 13.97 -6.49 16.73
CA PHE A 213 13.36 -5.81 15.59
C PHE A 213 12.85 -4.40 15.93
N THR A 214 13.57 -3.67 16.79
CA THR A 214 13.19 -2.32 17.25
C THR A 214 12.91 -1.35 16.10
N LYS A 215 13.71 -1.40 15.03
CA LYS A 215 13.52 -0.55 13.82
C LYS A 215 12.19 -0.83 13.13
N ILE A 216 11.70 -2.06 13.14
CA ILE A 216 10.42 -2.43 12.53
C ILE A 216 9.27 -1.86 13.35
N VAL A 217 9.38 -1.93 14.68
CA VAL A 217 8.40 -1.37 15.61
C VAL A 217 8.35 0.16 15.49
N SER A 218 9.48 0.84 15.35
CA SER A 218 9.53 2.30 15.13
C SER A 218 8.88 2.75 13.81
N LEU A 219 8.78 1.86 12.82
CA LEU A 219 8.15 2.13 11.52
C LEU A 219 6.64 1.81 11.51
N ALA A 220 6.12 1.22 12.58
CA ALA A 220 4.73 0.83 12.71
C ALA A 220 3.85 2.05 13.07
N PRO A 221 2.60 2.12 12.58
CA PRO A 221 1.66 3.15 13.00
C PRO A 221 1.14 2.95 14.41
N GLU A 222 0.95 1.69 14.84
CA GLU A 222 0.34 1.29 16.10
C GLU A 222 1.04 0.01 16.60
N VAL A 223 1.23 -0.08 17.92
CA VAL A 223 1.85 -1.22 18.61
C VAL A 223 0.83 -1.74 19.64
N LEU A 224 0.62 -3.05 19.66
CA LEU A 224 -0.31 -3.77 20.54
C LEU A 224 0.44 -4.56 21.60
#